data_AF-A0A496ABY9-F1
#
_entry.id   AF-A0A496ABY9-F1
#
_cell.length_a   1.000
_cell.length_b   1.000
_cell.length_c   1.000
_cell.angle_alpha   90.00
_cell.angle_beta   90.00
_cell.angle_gamma   90.00
#
_symmetry.space_group_name_H-M   'P 1'
#
loop_
_entity.id
_entity.type
_entity.pdbx_description
1 polymer ?
#
loop_
_entity_poly.entity_id
_entity_poly.type
_entity_poly.pdbx_seq_one_letter_code
_entity_poly.pdbx_strand_id
1 'polypeptide(L)'
;MNFVPVKSKDGERLMPTTPTRAGMMIKCGDATPYWDHGVFCVRLNREPSKRFKQEIVVGVDPGSKKEGWTVKSESHTYLNIQADAHNGVGKKVEKRSILRRGRRSRKCPNRKQRTNRMANKARIPAGTRARWDWKLRILDWLSKLYP
;
A
#
# COMPACT_ATOMS: atom_id res chain seq x y z
N MET A 1 -7.24 17.87 -11.87
CA MET A 1 -8.63 17.77 -11.38
C MET A 1 -8.67 16.62 -10.40
N ASN A 2 -9.12 16.82 -9.16
CA ASN A 2 -9.12 15.77 -8.15
C ASN A 2 -10.39 14.92 -8.28
N PHE A 3 -10.30 13.63 -7.95
CA PHE A 3 -11.44 12.70 -7.97
C PHE A 3 -11.65 12.10 -6.58
N VAL A 4 -12.88 11.70 -6.30
CA VAL A 4 -13.30 11.12 -5.02
C VAL A 4 -13.72 9.67 -5.25
N PRO A 5 -13.06 8.68 -4.61
CA PRO A 5 -13.48 7.29 -4.66
C PRO A 5 -14.87 7.10 -4.06
N VAL A 6 -15.65 6.20 -4.67
CA VAL A 6 -17.05 5.96 -4.31
C VAL A 6 -17.25 4.49 -4.00
N LYS A 7 -17.94 4.18 -2.90
CA LYS A 7 -18.44 2.84 -2.58
C LYS A 7 -19.96 2.80 -2.51
N SER A 8 -20.55 1.68 -2.91
CA SER A 8 -21.96 1.38 -2.66
C SER A 8 -22.22 1.17 -1.16
N LYS A 9 -23.49 1.17 -0.76
CA LYS A 9 -23.93 0.77 0.57
C LYS A 9 -23.45 -0.65 0.93
N ASP A 10 -23.45 -1.54 -0.04
CA ASP A 10 -23.00 -2.94 0.09
C ASP A 10 -21.47 -3.10 0.08
N GLY A 11 -20.72 -2.00 -0.01
CA GLY A 11 -19.26 -2.02 -0.09
C GLY A 11 -18.69 -2.27 -1.49
N GLU A 12 -19.54 -2.38 -2.51
CA GLU A 12 -19.09 -2.49 -3.90
C GLU A 12 -18.31 -1.23 -4.32
N ARG A 13 -17.15 -1.41 -4.95
CA ARG A 13 -16.33 -0.32 -5.51
C ARG A 13 -16.99 0.21 -6.78
N LEU A 14 -17.18 1.53 -6.84
CA LEU A 14 -17.78 2.24 -7.96
C LEU A 14 -16.79 3.21 -8.59
N MET A 15 -17.11 3.69 -9.79
CA MET A 15 -16.28 4.67 -10.46
C MET A 15 -16.13 5.96 -9.63
N PRO A 16 -14.92 6.54 -9.55
CA PRO A 16 -14.71 7.81 -8.87
C PRO A 16 -15.55 8.93 -9.46
N THR A 17 -15.97 9.87 -8.62
CA THR A 17 -16.74 11.05 -9.03
C THR A 17 -15.94 12.33 -8.82
N THR A 18 -16.43 13.44 -9.37
CA THR A 18 -15.87 14.77 -9.09
C THR A 18 -16.20 15.23 -7.66
N PRO A 19 -15.35 16.05 -7.03
CA PRO A 19 -15.57 16.59 -5.69
C PRO A 19 -16.85 17.40 -5.58
N THR A 20 -17.22 18.14 -6.62
CA THR A 20 -18.47 18.92 -6.67
C THR A 20 -19.69 18.03 -6.54
N ARG A 21 -19.73 16.92 -7.29
CA ARG A 21 -20.80 15.91 -7.20
C ARG A 21 -20.81 15.21 -5.85
N ALA A 22 -19.63 14.83 -5.33
CA ALA A 22 -19.53 14.21 -4.00
C ALA A 22 -20.08 15.15 -2.91
N GLY A 23 -19.73 16.44 -2.96
CA GLY A 23 -20.24 17.45 -2.02
C GLY A 23 -21.75 17.63 -2.11
N MET A 24 -22.32 17.64 -3.31
CA MET A 24 -23.78 17.69 -3.50
C MET A 24 -24.47 16.46 -2.91
N MET A 25 -23.95 15.25 -3.16
CA MET A 25 -24.51 14.02 -2.59
C MET A 25 -24.50 14.03 -1.06
N ILE A 26 -23.42 14.54 -0.45
CA ILE A 26 -23.34 14.69 1.01
C ILE A 26 -24.37 15.70 1.51
N LYS A 27 -24.49 16.87 0.85
CA LYS A 27 -25.46 17.91 1.22
C LYS A 27 -26.91 17.42 1.13
N CYS A 28 -27.22 16.59 0.15
CA CYS A 28 -28.54 15.99 -0.03
C CYS A 28 -28.80 14.78 0.89
N GLY A 29 -27.80 14.28 1.63
CA GLY A 29 -27.92 13.07 2.45
C GLY A 29 -27.80 11.74 1.69
N ASP A 30 -27.56 11.80 0.38
CA ASP A 30 -27.42 10.63 -0.50
C ASP A 30 -26.11 9.86 -0.28
N ALA A 31 -25.12 10.46 0.37
CA ALA A 31 -23.83 9.85 0.64
C ALA A 31 -23.26 10.23 2.00
N THR A 32 -22.54 9.30 2.62
CA THR A 32 -21.79 9.51 3.85
C THR A 32 -20.29 9.64 3.53
N PRO A 33 -19.64 10.74 3.94
CA PRO A 33 -18.20 10.90 3.76
C PRO A 33 -17.42 10.02 4.75
N TYR A 34 -16.25 9.55 4.31
CA TYR A 34 -15.28 8.87 5.18
C TYR A 34 -13.85 9.09 4.67
N TRP A 35 -12.88 8.77 5.51
CA TRP A 35 -11.46 8.87 5.19
C TRP A 35 -10.83 7.49 5.16
N ASP A 36 -9.99 7.23 4.16
CA ASP A 36 -9.24 5.99 4.02
C ASP A 36 -7.77 6.30 3.72
N HIS A 37 -6.88 6.00 4.67
CA HIS A 37 -5.43 6.28 4.58
C HIS A 37 -5.08 7.72 4.11
N GLY A 38 -5.89 8.70 4.53
CA GLY A 38 -5.70 10.12 4.16
C GLY A 38 -6.38 10.54 2.85
N VAL A 39 -7.08 9.64 2.16
CA VAL A 39 -7.88 9.95 0.98
C VAL A 39 -9.35 10.16 1.39
N PHE A 40 -9.94 11.27 0.95
CA PHE A 40 -11.35 11.55 1.15
C PHE A 40 -12.20 10.70 0.20
N CYS A 41 -13.18 10.00 0.75
CA CYS A 41 -14.01 9.04 0.04
C CYS A 41 -15.49 9.23 0.41
N VAL A 42 -16.37 8.72 -0.44
CA VAL A 42 -17.82 8.73 -0.15
C VAL A 42 -18.43 7.35 -0.30
N ARG A 43 -19.38 7.04 0.59
CA ARG A 43 -20.22 5.85 0.51
C ARG A 43 -21.65 6.26 0.20
N LEU A 44 -22.24 5.71 -0.85
CA LEU A 44 -23.62 5.98 -1.23
C LEU A 44 -24.59 5.33 -0.23
N ASN A 45 -25.62 6.09 0.17
CA ASN A 45 -26.71 5.61 1.00
C ASN A 45 -27.89 5.07 0.16
N ARG A 46 -27.96 5.53 -1.10
CA ARG A 46 -28.91 5.09 -2.12
C ARG A 46 -28.29 4.09 -3.11
N GLU A 47 -29.14 3.45 -3.89
CA GLU A 47 -28.65 2.61 -4.99
C GLU A 47 -27.91 3.42 -6.06
N PRO A 48 -26.81 2.88 -6.61
CA PRO A 48 -26.06 3.55 -7.66
C PRO A 48 -26.86 3.61 -8.95
N SER A 49 -26.91 4.79 -9.57
CA SER A 49 -27.67 4.99 -10.82
C SER A 49 -27.16 4.16 -11.99
N LYS A 50 -25.85 3.86 -12.01
CA LYS A 50 -25.20 2.99 -13.02
C LYS A 50 -24.07 2.20 -12.34
N ARG A 51 -23.87 0.96 -12.78
CA ARG A 51 -22.77 0.08 -12.31
C ARG A 51 -21.68 -0.14 -13.36
N PHE A 52 -21.66 0.66 -14.41
CA PHE A 52 -20.64 0.58 -15.44
C PHE A 52 -19.26 0.96 -14.88
N LYS A 53 -18.25 0.14 -15.18
CA LYS A 53 -16.87 0.31 -14.75
C LYS A 53 -15.96 0.39 -15.97
N GLN A 54 -15.01 1.32 -15.93
CA GLN A 54 -13.91 1.36 -16.89
C GLN A 54 -12.71 0.65 -16.27
N GLU A 55 -11.83 0.13 -17.11
CA GLU A 55 -10.57 -0.44 -16.63
C GLU A 55 -9.69 0.64 -15.99
N ILE A 56 -9.20 0.35 -14.80
CA ILE A 56 -8.29 1.21 -14.04
C ILE A 56 -7.00 0.43 -13.83
N VAL A 57 -5.89 1.07 -14.18
CA VAL A 57 -4.55 0.52 -13.99
C VAL A 57 -3.78 1.32 -12.94
N VAL A 58 -2.92 0.62 -12.21
CA VAL A 58 -1.99 1.24 -11.26
C VAL A 58 -0.57 1.18 -11.83
N GLY A 59 -0.03 2.35 -12.16
CA GLY A 59 1.37 2.52 -12.49
C GLY A 59 2.21 2.57 -11.22
N VAL A 60 3.30 1.79 -11.18
CA VAL A 60 4.23 1.71 -10.04
C VAL A 60 5.62 2.10 -10.52
N ASP A 61 6.18 3.18 -9.96
CA ASP A 61 7.54 3.61 -10.20
C ASP A 61 8.41 3.40 -8.93
N PRO A 62 9.15 2.28 -8.85
CA PRO A 62 9.90 1.91 -7.65
C PRO A 62 11.25 2.65 -7.56
N GLY A 63 11.29 3.81 -6.91
CA GLY A 63 12.56 4.50 -6.61
C GLY A 63 13.24 4.05 -5.30
N SER A 64 14.55 4.27 -5.19
CA SER A 64 15.37 3.81 -4.04
C SER A 64 14.94 4.40 -2.70
N LYS A 65 14.58 5.70 -2.69
CA LYS A 65 14.16 6.48 -1.51
C LYS A 65 12.67 6.83 -1.52
N LYS A 66 12.12 7.16 -2.68
CA LYS A 66 10.72 7.53 -2.88
C LYS A 66 10.13 6.63 -3.96
N GLU A 67 8.86 6.29 -3.81
CA GLU A 67 8.12 5.41 -4.72
C GLU A 67 6.90 6.16 -5.24
N GLY A 68 6.75 6.21 -6.56
CA GLY A 68 5.62 6.84 -7.23
C GLY A 68 4.54 5.81 -7.52
N TRP A 69 3.29 6.18 -7.27
CA TRP A 69 2.13 5.39 -7.62
C TRP A 69 1.11 6.28 -8.32
N THR A 70 0.55 5.79 -9.42
CA THR A 70 -0.45 6.51 -10.19
C THR A 70 -1.61 5.59 -10.53
N VAL A 71 -2.81 5.98 -10.12
CA VAL A 71 -4.06 5.30 -10.48
C VAL A 71 -4.67 6.04 -11.67
N LYS A 72 -4.82 5.34 -12.80
CA LYS A 72 -5.22 5.95 -14.07
C LYS A 72 -6.18 5.06 -14.84
N SER A 73 -7.19 5.65 -15.44
CA SER A 73 -7.97 5.06 -16.54
C SER A 73 -7.52 5.64 -17.88
N GLU A 74 -8.05 5.12 -18.98
CA GLU A 74 -7.81 5.65 -20.32
C GLU A 74 -8.06 7.18 -20.39
N SER A 75 -9.10 7.65 -19.70
CA SER A 75 -9.56 9.03 -19.78
C SER A 75 -8.98 9.96 -18.70
N HIS A 76 -8.73 9.45 -17.48
CA HIS A 76 -8.41 10.31 -16.34
C HIS A 76 -7.38 9.69 -15.39
N THR A 77 -6.57 10.55 -14.77
CA THR A 77 -5.73 10.18 -13.63
C THR A 77 -6.48 10.49 -12.33
N TYR A 78 -6.71 9.47 -11.50
CA TYR A 78 -7.51 9.59 -10.29
C TYR A 78 -6.71 9.98 -9.07
N LEU A 79 -5.53 9.39 -8.90
CA LEU A 79 -4.72 9.57 -7.69
C LEU A 79 -3.24 9.39 -8.01
N ASN A 80 -2.42 10.31 -7.50
CA ASN A 80 -0.97 10.22 -7.50
C ASN A 80 -0.49 10.18 -6.06
N ILE A 81 0.32 9.18 -5.71
CA ILE A 81 0.90 9.01 -4.38
C ILE A 81 2.40 8.99 -4.50
N GLN A 82 3.05 9.75 -3.63
CA GLN A 82 4.48 9.65 -3.40
C GLN A 82 4.69 9.02 -2.01
N ALA A 83 5.13 7.77 -1.98
CA ALA A 83 5.40 7.03 -0.75
C ALA A 83 6.90 7.00 -0.46
N ASP A 84 7.27 6.94 0.82
CA ASP A 84 8.64 6.64 1.23
C ASP A 84 8.95 5.16 1.02
N ALA A 85 10.13 4.88 0.46
CA ALA A 85 10.59 3.52 0.26
C ALA A 85 11.02 2.90 1.59
N HIS A 86 10.59 1.67 1.84
CA HIS A 86 10.94 0.98 3.08
C HIS A 86 12.41 0.51 3.06
N ASN A 87 13.29 1.21 3.78
CA ASN A 87 14.75 0.97 3.79
C ASN A 87 15.34 0.64 5.18
N GLY A 88 14.55 0.73 6.25
CA GLY A 88 15.05 0.62 7.64
C GLY A 88 15.44 -0.80 8.10
N VAL A 89 15.20 -1.83 7.30
CA VAL A 89 15.37 -3.24 7.72
C VAL A 89 16.84 -3.66 7.76
N GLY A 90 17.67 -3.18 6.83
CA GLY A 90 19.09 -3.55 6.75
C GLY A 90 19.83 -3.25 8.06
N LYS A 91 19.75 -2.00 8.53
CA LYS A 91 20.37 -1.55 9.78
C LYS A 91 19.90 -2.35 11.00
N LYS A 92 18.60 -2.70 11.06
CA LYS A 92 18.04 -3.51 12.16
C LYS A 92 18.58 -4.94 12.14
N VAL A 93 18.66 -5.57 10.97
CA VAL A 93 19.20 -6.92 10.80
C VAL A 93 20.70 -6.97 11.15
N GLU A 94 21.45 -5.97 10.72
CA GLU A 94 22.86 -5.83 11.02
C GLU A 94 23.10 -5.65 12.52
N LYS A 95 22.42 -4.68 13.16
CA LYS A 95 22.51 -4.44 14.62
C LYS A 95 22.19 -5.71 15.40
N ARG A 96 21.14 -6.45 15.02
CA ARG A 96 20.80 -7.75 15.62
C ARG A 96 21.95 -8.75 15.47
N SER A 97 22.59 -8.81 14.31
CA SER A 97 23.71 -9.72 14.04
C SER A 97 24.94 -9.39 14.89
N ILE A 98 25.31 -8.10 14.98
CA ILE A 98 26.44 -7.61 15.78
C ILE A 98 26.23 -7.93 17.26
N LEU A 99 25.07 -7.55 17.82
CA LEU A 99 24.77 -7.79 19.24
C LEU A 99 24.78 -9.29 19.59
N ARG A 100 24.28 -10.14 18.68
CA ARG A 100 24.32 -11.59 18.82
C ARG A 100 25.76 -12.14 18.79
N ARG A 101 26.62 -11.62 17.89
CA ARG A 101 28.04 -11.98 17.82
C ARG A 101 28.76 -11.59 19.12
N GLY A 102 28.58 -10.35 19.58
CA GLY A 102 29.20 -9.86 20.83
C GLY A 102 28.82 -10.69 22.06
N ARG A 103 27.54 -11.05 22.21
CA ARG A 103 27.11 -11.94 23.31
C ARG A 103 27.76 -13.32 23.27
N ARG A 104 27.89 -13.90 22.07
CA ARG A 104 28.52 -15.22 21.90
C ARG A 104 30.02 -15.18 22.18
N SER A 105 30.70 -14.12 21.75
CA SER A 105 32.11 -13.91 22.05
C SER A 105 32.38 -13.90 23.55
N ARG A 106 31.51 -13.27 24.34
CA ARG A 106 31.67 -13.17 25.81
C ARG A 106 31.24 -14.43 26.56
N LYS A 107 30.14 -15.07 26.13
CA LYS A 107 29.51 -16.17 26.89
C LYS A 107 29.84 -17.57 26.36
N CYS A 108 30.41 -17.70 25.17
CA CYS A 108 30.69 -19.00 24.55
C CYS A 108 32.05 -19.04 23.82
N PRO A 109 33.19 -18.82 24.50
CA PRO A 109 34.51 -18.74 23.85
C PRO A 109 34.88 -20.03 23.08
N ASN A 110 34.57 -21.20 23.65
CA ASN A 110 34.92 -22.50 23.07
C ASN A 110 33.77 -23.15 22.26
N ARG A 111 32.90 -22.32 21.65
CA ARG A 111 31.78 -22.84 20.87
C ARG A 111 32.27 -23.48 19.57
N LYS A 112 32.05 -24.78 19.39
CA LYS A 112 32.30 -25.48 18.13
C LYS A 112 31.65 -24.76 16.94
N GLN A 113 32.41 -24.64 15.84
CA GLN A 113 31.91 -24.20 14.54
C GLN A 113 30.68 -25.03 14.16
N ARG A 114 29.65 -24.37 13.63
CA ARG A 114 28.45 -25.04 13.10
C ARG A 114 28.31 -24.64 11.65
N THR A 115 27.91 -25.59 10.82
CA THR A 115 27.50 -25.30 9.45
C THR A 115 26.39 -24.25 9.45
N ASN A 116 26.44 -23.35 8.47
CA ASN A 116 25.41 -22.35 8.32
C ASN A 116 24.10 -23.05 7.98
N ARG A 117 23.16 -23.12 8.93
CA ARG A 117 21.84 -23.78 8.75
C ARG A 117 20.99 -23.16 7.63
N MET A 118 21.41 -22.00 7.12
CA MET A 118 20.80 -21.28 6.02
C MET A 118 21.56 -21.44 4.70
N ALA A 119 22.69 -22.15 4.67
CA ALA A 119 23.39 -22.47 3.43
C ALA A 119 22.47 -23.29 2.51
N ASN A 120 22.54 -23.03 1.21
CA ASN A 120 21.80 -23.73 0.16
C ASN A 120 20.27 -23.65 0.25
N LYS A 121 19.72 -22.70 1.02
CA LYS A 121 18.27 -22.45 1.07
C LYS A 121 17.91 -21.22 0.24
N ALA A 122 17.04 -21.39 -0.75
CA ALA A 122 16.44 -20.29 -1.48
C ALA A 122 15.58 -19.43 -0.53
N ARG A 123 15.87 -18.13 -0.44
CA ARG A 123 15.11 -17.21 0.41
C ARG A 123 15.27 -15.77 -0.08
N ILE A 124 14.18 -15.01 0.00
CA ILE A 124 14.20 -13.56 -0.17
C ILE A 124 14.83 -12.90 1.07
N PRO A 125 15.89 -12.07 0.92
CA PRO A 125 16.46 -11.31 2.01
C PRO A 125 15.41 -10.48 2.74
N ALA A 126 15.54 -10.34 4.06
CA ALA A 126 14.54 -9.66 4.88
C ALA A 126 14.28 -8.21 4.43
N GLY A 127 15.32 -7.50 3.98
CA GLY A 127 15.18 -6.15 3.42
C GLY A 127 14.39 -6.13 2.12
N THR A 128 14.72 -7.01 1.18
CA THR A 128 14.01 -7.16 -0.09
C THR A 128 12.55 -7.53 0.13
N ARG A 129 12.27 -8.50 1.00
CA ARG A 129 10.90 -8.91 1.33
C ARG A 129 10.09 -7.75 1.91
N ALA A 130 10.63 -7.04 2.90
CA ALA A 130 9.90 -5.92 3.51
C ALA A 130 9.59 -4.80 2.50
N ARG A 131 10.50 -4.56 1.54
CA ARG A 131 10.31 -3.58 0.48
C ARG A 131 9.19 -3.98 -0.49
N TRP A 132 9.10 -5.26 -0.87
CA TRP A 132 8.02 -5.76 -1.72
C TRP A 132 6.69 -5.90 -0.97
N ASP A 133 6.71 -6.35 0.28
CA ASP A 133 5.51 -6.44 1.12
C ASP A 133 4.88 -5.05 1.32
N TRP A 134 5.70 -3.99 1.44
CA TRP A 134 5.23 -2.60 1.48
C TRP A 134 4.47 -2.21 0.21
N LYS A 135 5.03 -2.53 -0.96
CA LYS A 135 4.42 -2.28 -2.27
C LYS A 135 3.07 -2.99 -2.42
N LEU A 136 3.05 -4.27 -2.07
CA LEU A 136 1.84 -5.09 -2.16
C LEU A 136 0.73 -4.57 -1.25
N ARG A 137 1.05 -4.03 -0.07
CA ARG A 137 0.05 -3.41 0.81
C ARG A 137 -0.59 -2.17 0.20
N ILE A 138 0.21 -1.33 -0.46
CA ILE A 138 -0.31 -0.14 -1.16
C ILE A 138 -1.20 -0.58 -2.33
N LEU A 139 -0.76 -1.56 -3.13
CA LEU A 139 -1.57 -2.10 -4.23
C LEU A 139 -2.88 -2.71 -3.74
N ASP A 140 -2.83 -3.52 -2.69
CA ASP A 140 -4.03 -4.12 -2.08
C ASP A 140 -4.99 -3.05 -1.58
N TRP A 141 -4.48 -2.00 -0.92
CA TRP A 141 -5.28 -0.86 -0.51
C TRP A 141 -5.93 -0.13 -1.71
N LEU A 142 -5.15 0.18 -2.74
CA LEU A 142 -5.67 0.85 -3.95
C LEU A 142 -6.73 -0.01 -4.66
N SER A 143 -6.55 -1.33 -4.70
CA SER A 143 -7.52 -2.28 -5.28
C SER A 143 -8.83 -2.36 -4.48
N LYS A 144 -8.79 -2.00 -3.19
CA LYS A 144 -10.00 -1.91 -2.34
C LYS A 144 -10.70 -0.57 -2.45
N LEU A 145 -10.02 0.43 -3.02
CA LEU A 145 -10.51 1.79 -3.15
C LEU A 145 -11.13 2.05 -4.52
N TYR A 146 -10.49 1.55 -5.57
CA TYR A 146 -10.92 1.68 -6.97
C TYR A 146 -11.46 0.34 -7.51
N PRO A 147 -12.45 0.38 -8.42
CA PRO A 147 -13.03 -0.81 -9.05
C PRO A 147 -12.05 -1.62 -9.88
#